data_AF-A0A137SIB6-F1
#
_entry.id   AF-A0A137SIB6-F1
#
_cell.length_a   1.000
_cell.length_b   1.000
_cell.length_c   1.000
_cell.angle_alpha   90.00
_cell.angle_beta   90.00
_cell.angle_gamma   90.00
#
_symmetry.space_group_name_H-M   'P 1'
#
loop_
_entity.id
_entity.type
_entity.pdbx_description
1 polymer ?
#
loop_
_entity_poly.entity_id
_entity_poly.type
_entity_poly.pdbx_seq_one_letter_code
_entity_poly.pdbx_strand_id
1 'polypeptide(L)'
;MTLGNLFWLFVAGFAIWYWWKAKDIKDFVLQAAHRYCKTMDVLLLDDAVYLRGLWFKRDRNGKLRVWRRFLFDFTTTGEERYTGRIIMLGRQIEHMELEPHRF
;
A
#
# COMPACT_ATOMS: atom_id res chain seq x y z
N MET A 1 -34.47 -20.76 -4.35
CA MET A 1 -33.11 -20.31 -3.96
C MET A 1 -32.51 -21.38 -3.06
N THR A 2 -31.50 -22.13 -3.52
CA THR A 2 -30.85 -23.16 -2.70
C THR A 2 -29.81 -22.52 -1.77
N LEU A 3 -29.47 -23.19 -0.67
CA LEU A 3 -28.42 -22.73 0.26
C LEU A 3 -27.07 -22.51 -0.45
N GLY A 4 -26.76 -23.37 -1.44
CA GLY A 4 -25.57 -23.24 -2.27
C GLY A 4 -25.51 -21.93 -3.07
N ASN A 5 -26.64 -21.48 -3.63
CA ASN A 5 -26.69 -20.21 -4.35
C ASN A 5 -26.43 -19.02 -3.43
N LEU A 6 -26.96 -19.06 -2.19
CA LEU A 6 -26.73 -18.01 -1.20
C LEU A 6 -25.26 -17.96 -0.75
N PHE A 7 -24.63 -19.12 -0.57
CA PHE A 7 -23.21 -19.21 -0.24
C PHE A 7 -22.34 -18.55 -1.32
N TRP A 8 -22.55 -18.87 -2.59
CA TRP A 8 -21.79 -18.28 -3.69
C TRP A 8 -22.01 -16.78 -3.83
N LEU A 9 -23.24 -16.29 -3.63
CA LEU A 9 -23.52 -14.85 -3.62
C LEU A 9 -22.76 -14.14 -2.51
N PHE A 10 -22.70 -14.74 -1.31
CA PHE A 10 -21.95 -14.17 -0.19
C PHE A 10 -20.45 -14.14 -0.47
N VAL A 11 -19.88 -15.23 -1.01
CA VAL A 11 -18.47 -15.30 -1.40
C VAL A 11 -18.14 -14.25 -2.47
N ALA A 12 -18.97 -14.12 -3.50
CA ALA A 12 -18.78 -13.12 -4.55
C ALA A 12 -18.88 -11.69 -4.00
N GLY A 13 -19.87 -11.41 -3.15
CA GLY A 13 -20.03 -10.11 -2.50
C GLY A 13 -18.84 -9.76 -1.60
N PHE A 14 -18.35 -10.73 -0.82
CA PHE A 14 -17.17 -10.56 0.01
C PHE A 14 -15.90 -10.32 -0.82
N ALA A 15 -15.72 -11.05 -1.93
CA ALA A 15 -14.59 -10.86 -2.83
C ALA A 15 -14.59 -9.47 -3.48
N ILE A 16 -15.74 -9.00 -3.97
CA ILE A 16 -15.88 -7.65 -4.53
C ILE A 16 -15.59 -6.59 -3.47
N TRP A 17 -16.17 -6.73 -2.28
CA TRP A 17 -15.95 -5.82 -1.17
C TRP A 17 -14.46 -5.77 -0.77
N TYR A 18 -13.82 -6.93 -0.65
CA TYR A 18 -12.40 -7.04 -0.33
C TYR A 18 -11.53 -6.38 -1.40
N TRP A 19 -11.86 -6.59 -2.68
CA TRP A 19 -11.16 -5.96 -3.80
C TRP A 19 -11.24 -4.43 -3.74
N TRP A 20 -12.43 -3.87 -3.52
CA TRP A 20 -12.60 -2.43 -3.35
C TRP A 20 -11.80 -1.89 -2.16
N LYS A 21 -11.81 -2.59 -1.02
CA LYS A 21 -10.99 -2.19 0.13
C LYS A 21 -9.49 -2.25 -0.13
N ALA A 22 -9.03 -3.22 -0.92
CA ALA A 22 -7.64 -3.30 -1.33
C ALA A 22 -7.26 -2.13 -2.26
N LYS A 23 -8.14 -1.77 -3.20
CA LYS A 23 -7.96 -0.62 -4.10
C LYS A 23 -7.89 0.70 -3.33
N ASP A 24 -8.82 0.95 -2.41
CA ASP A 24 -8.82 2.15 -1.56
C ASP A 24 -7.49 2.34 -0.81
N ILE A 25 -6.92 1.25 -0.29
CA ILE A 25 -5.64 1.28 0.42
C ILE A 25 -4.50 1.57 -0.54
N LYS A 26 -4.48 0.93 -1.72
CA LYS A 26 -3.45 1.15 -2.74
C LYS A 26 -3.44 2.62 -3.19
N ASP A 27 -4.61 3.19 -3.46
CA ASP A 27 -4.75 4.59 -3.89
C ASP A 27 -4.29 5.55 -2.78
N PHE A 28 -4.64 5.26 -1.52
CA PHE A 28 -4.15 6.03 -0.37
C PHE A 28 -2.62 6.01 -0.25
N VAL A 29 -1.99 4.84 -0.42
CA VAL A 29 -0.53 4.69 -0.35
C VAL A 29 0.15 5.38 -1.52
N LEU A 30 -0.41 5.27 -2.73
CA LEU A 30 0.10 5.95 -3.92
C LEU A 30 0.12 7.47 -3.74
N GLN A 31 -0.98 8.04 -3.24
CA GLN A 31 -1.02 9.48 -2.92
C GLN A 31 -0.01 9.87 -1.85
N ALA A 32 0.23 9.02 -0.86
CA ALA A 32 1.25 9.28 0.16
C ALA A 32 2.67 9.23 -0.43
N ALA A 33 2.95 8.25 -1.31
CA ALA A 33 4.22 8.16 -2.04
C ALA A 33 4.47 9.42 -2.87
N HIS A 34 3.47 9.88 -3.64
CA HIS A 34 3.56 11.14 -4.39
C HIS A 34 3.94 12.34 -3.53
N ARG A 35 3.23 12.53 -2.41
CA ARG A 35 3.51 13.65 -1.51
C ARG A 35 4.91 13.55 -0.92
N TYR A 36 5.34 12.33 -0.57
CA TYR A 36 6.65 12.10 -0.01
C TYR A 36 7.77 12.36 -1.02
N CYS A 37 7.66 11.83 -2.25
CA CYS A 37 8.57 12.12 -3.35
C CYS A 37 8.67 13.62 -3.63
N LYS A 38 7.53 14.31 -3.69
CA LYS A 38 7.48 15.77 -3.88
C LYS A 38 8.18 16.54 -2.75
N THR A 39 8.10 16.06 -1.51
CA THR A 39 8.76 16.69 -0.36
C THR A 39 10.27 16.49 -0.39
N MET A 40 10.73 15.39 -1.00
CA MET A 40 12.14 15.03 -1.16
C MET A 40 12.75 15.48 -2.49
N ASP A 41 11.99 16.22 -3.31
CA ASP A 41 12.36 16.68 -4.65
C ASP A 41 12.82 15.55 -5.61
N VAL A 42 12.12 14.41 -5.55
CA VAL A 42 12.34 13.27 -6.44
C VAL A 42 11.07 12.92 -7.21
N LEU A 43 11.20 12.21 -8.34
CA LEU A 43 10.08 11.83 -9.19
C LEU A 43 9.68 10.38 -8.94
N LEU A 44 8.37 10.14 -8.79
CA LEU A 44 7.81 8.79 -8.76
C LEU A 44 7.82 8.20 -10.19
N LEU A 45 8.48 7.07 -10.40
CA LEU A 45 8.81 6.57 -11.74
C LEU A 45 7.62 5.89 -12.44
N ASP A 46 6.96 4.95 -11.76
CA ASP A 46 5.94 4.09 -12.36
C ASP A 46 4.49 4.50 -12.02
N ASP A 47 4.32 5.62 -11.31
CA ASP A 47 3.04 6.05 -10.73
C ASP A 47 2.28 4.90 -10.02
N ALA A 48 3.06 4.03 -9.36
CA ALA A 48 2.57 2.78 -8.84
C ALA A 48 3.24 2.43 -7.52
N VAL A 49 2.49 1.68 -6.70
CA VAL A 49 2.96 1.08 -5.46
C VAL A 49 2.65 -0.42 -5.47
N TYR A 50 3.56 -1.21 -4.92
CA TYR A 50 3.51 -2.66 -4.91
C TYR A 50 3.46 -3.18 -3.48
N LEU A 51 2.48 -4.03 -3.16
CA LEU A 51 2.44 -4.70 -1.86
C LEU A 51 3.55 -5.75 -1.80
N ARG A 52 4.52 -5.58 -0.91
CA ARG A 52 5.65 -6.50 -0.72
C ARG A 52 5.52 -7.38 0.52
N GLY A 53 4.69 -6.99 1.49
CA GLY A 53 4.50 -7.76 2.71
C GLY A 53 3.16 -7.46 3.36
N LEU A 54 2.55 -8.50 3.91
CA LEU A 54 1.28 -8.46 4.63
C LEU A 54 1.42 -9.31 5.90
N TRP A 55 1.10 -8.75 7.05
CA TRP A 55 1.13 -9.48 8.33
C TRP A 55 0.03 -8.99 9.27
N PHE A 56 -0.24 -9.72 10.35
CA PHE A 56 -1.11 -9.25 11.43
C PHE A 56 -0.25 -8.84 12.63
N LYS A 57 -0.42 -7.61 13.11
CA LYS A 57 0.33 -7.07 14.25
C LYS A 57 -0.65 -6.34 15.17
N ARG A 58 -0.39 -6.37 16.49
CA ARG A 58 -1.17 -5.60 17.45
C ARG A 58 -0.70 -4.14 17.46
N ASP A 59 -1.64 -3.20 17.43
CA ASP A 59 -1.33 -1.79 17.62
C ASP A 59 -1.00 -1.48 19.09
N ARG A 60 -0.62 -0.22 19.38
CA ARG A 60 -0.30 0.25 20.75
C ARG A 60 -1.45 0.08 21.74
N ASN A 61 -2.69 -0.03 21.24
CA ASN A 61 -3.89 -0.24 22.04
C ASN A 61 -4.27 -1.75 22.14
N GLY A 62 -3.39 -2.65 21.68
CA GLY A 62 -3.59 -4.09 21.71
C GLY A 62 -4.54 -4.64 20.64
N LYS A 63 -5.08 -3.80 19.74
CA LYS A 63 -6.02 -4.24 18.71
C LYS A 63 -5.28 -4.88 17.55
N LEU A 64 -5.79 -6.00 17.03
CA LEU A 64 -5.21 -6.66 15.87
C LEU A 64 -5.42 -5.78 14.63
N ARG A 65 -4.33 -5.42 13.96
CA ARG A 65 -4.31 -4.63 12.74
C ARG A 65 -3.51 -5.35 11.66
N VAL A 66 -3.83 -5.03 10.42
CA VAL A 66 -3.11 -5.55 9.28
C VAL A 66 -1.91 -4.65 9.01
N TRP A 67 -0.72 -5.19 9.18
CA TRP A 67 0.54 -4.58 8.81
C TRP A 67 0.79 -4.79 7.32
N ARG A 68 1.18 -3.73 6.61
CA ARG A 68 1.45 -3.75 5.17
C ARG A 68 2.75 -3.04 4.87
N ARG A 69 3.57 -3.64 4.01
CA ARG A 69 4.75 -2.98 3.44
C ARG A 69 4.54 -2.82 1.95
N PHE A 70 4.56 -1.58 1.50
CA PHE A 70 4.52 -1.20 0.10
C PHE A 70 5.90 -0.73 -0.33
N LEU A 71 6.24 -1.02 -1.59
CA LEU A 71 7.39 -0.48 -2.29
C LEU A 71 6.91 0.37 -3.45
N PHE A 72 7.72 1.32 -3.85
CA PHE A 72 7.51 2.14 -5.02
C PHE A 72 8.86 2.54 -5.60
N ASP A 73 8.90 2.90 -6.87
CA ASP A 73 10.14 3.26 -7.52
C ASP A 73 10.17 4.74 -7.85
N PHE A 74 11.33 5.35 -7.63
CA PHE A 74 11.55 6.78 -7.81
C PHE A 74 12.89 7.04 -8.49
N THR A 75 13.09 8.26 -8.95
CA THR A 75 14.31 8.72 -9.61
C THR A 75 14.57 10.19 -9.28
N THR A 76 15.84 10.58 -9.21
CA THR A 76 16.27 11.99 -9.07
C THR A 76 16.38 12.68 -10.43
N THR A 77 17.04 12.04 -11.40
CA THR A 77 17.38 12.63 -12.70
C THR A 77 16.75 11.92 -13.90
N GLY A 78 16.05 10.81 -13.69
CA GLY A 78 15.43 10.00 -14.75
C GLY A 78 16.30 8.85 -15.28
N GLU A 79 17.58 8.80 -14.91
CA GLU A 79 18.50 7.75 -15.37
C GLU A 79 18.59 6.56 -14.40
N GLU A 80 18.65 6.86 -13.09
CA GLU A 80 18.77 5.85 -12.04
C GLU A 80 17.43 5.61 -11.34
N ARG A 81 17.09 4.33 -11.16
CA ARG A 81 15.88 3.87 -10.46
C ARG A 81 16.26 3.44 -9.05
N TYR A 82 15.60 4.04 -8.09
CA TYR A 82 15.73 3.75 -6.66
C TYR A 82 14.41 3.27 -6.10
N THR A 83 14.45 2.51 -5.00
CA THR A 83 13.23 2.01 -4.37
C THR A 83 12.93 2.75 -3.07
N GLY A 84 11.70 3.23 -2.95
CA GLY A 84 11.13 3.74 -1.70
C GLY A 84 10.25 2.70 -1.03
N ARG A 85 10.09 2.81 0.30
CA ARG A 85 9.25 1.92 1.11
C ARG A 85 8.29 2.69 2.00
N ILE A 86 7.06 2.17 2.10
CA ILE A 86 6.01 2.68 2.99
C ILE A 86 5.53 1.53 3.86
N ILE A 87 5.58 1.70 5.18
CA ILE A 87 5.11 0.75 6.16
C ILE A 87 3.82 1.28 6.78
N MET A 88 2.79 0.45 6.80
CA MET A 88 1.50 0.76 7.39
C MET A 88 1.09 -0.25 8.45
N LEU A 89 0.33 0.23 9.43
CA LEU A 89 -0.45 -0.60 10.35
C LEU A 89 -1.92 -0.17 10.32
N GLY A 90 -2.79 -1.04 9.81
CA GLY A 90 -4.18 -0.70 9.54
C GLY A 90 -4.30 0.32 8.40
N ARG A 91 -4.81 1.52 8.71
CA ARG A 91 -4.94 2.66 7.77
C ARG A 91 -3.95 3.80 8.08
N GLN A 92 -3.01 3.58 8.98
CA GLN A 92 -2.00 4.57 9.37
C GLN A 92 -0.65 4.19 8.76
N ILE A 93 0.09 5.20 8.29
CA ILE A 93 1.48 5.05 7.86
C ILE A 93 2.36 5.18 9.11
N GLU A 94 3.13 4.13 9.40
CA GLU A 94 4.08 4.11 10.52
C GLU A 94 5.44 4.66 10.10
N HIS A 95 5.87 4.40 8.86
CA HIS A 95 7.19 4.77 8.38
C HIS A 95 7.23 4.93 6.86
N MET A 96 8.03 5.88 6.37
CA MET A 96 8.35 6.07 4.95
C MET A 96 9.84 6.33 4.82
N GLU A 97 10.46 5.75 3.81
CA GLU A 97 11.90 5.85 3.59
C GLU A 97 12.22 5.72 2.10
N LEU A 98 13.23 6.45 1.67
CA LEU A 98 13.83 6.34 0.35
C LEU A 98 15.19 5.67 0.51
N GLU A 99 15.55 4.79 -0.42
CA GLU A 99 16.91 4.31 -0.52
C GLU A 99 17.89 5.49 -0.70
N PRO A 100 19.14 5.37 -0.23
CA PRO A 100 20.19 6.35 -0.52
C PRO A 100 20.30 6.56 -2.04
N HIS A 101 20.14 7.80 -2.47
CA HIS A 101 20.13 8.19 -3.87
C HIS A 101 21.10 9.35 -4.11
N ARG A 102 21.62 9.41 -5.32
CA ARG A 102 22.53 10.47 -5.76
C ARG A 102 21.70 11.67 -6.22
N PHE A 103 22.00 12.83 -5.64
CA PHE A 103 21.46 14.13 -6.07
C PHE A 103 22.25 14.67 -7.25
#